data_AF-A0A8W7PCR0-F1
#
_entry.id   AF-A0A8W7PCR0-F1
#
_cell.length_a   1.000
_cell.length_b   1.000
_cell.length_c   1.000
_cell.angle_alpha   90.00
_cell.angle_beta   90.00
_cell.angle_gamma   90.00
#
_symmetry.space_group_name_H-M   'P 1'
#
loop_
_entity.id
_entity.type
_entity.pdbx_description
1 polymer ?
#
loop_
_entity_poly.entity_id
_entity_poly.type
_entity_poly.pdbx_seq_one_letter_code
_entity_poly.pdbx_strand_id
1 'polypeptide(L)'
;MGLVNTVVPLADLEKETVRWCREMLQNSPMALRCLKAALNADCDGQAGLQELAGNATMLFYMTDEGQEGRNAFNEKRQPDFSKFKRNPLPMEAGVVLRHQRLKTRDGLLIHLQQGEQQGWGEIAPLPEFSQETLETGATGYAELAAGVDCGGDPDELFAVLNALPGEKVAKVKVGLYEAVRDGMVVNVLLEALPDLKLRLDANRSWTRAKADSFAKYVNPAWRDRIAFLEEPCKTRDESRDFAQATGIAIAWDESVREADFVVQAEPGVAAIVIKPTLVGSLNRCRELVEQAHQAGLTAVISSSIESSLGLTQLARIAHWLTPDTVPGLDTLNLMQAQLMRSWPESTLPLLSADVLECVWRS
;
A
#
# COMPACT_ATOMS: atom_id res chain seq x y z
N MET A 1 19.77 0.26 14.25
CA MET A 1 21.03 0.12 15.03
C MET A 1 21.75 1.46 15.03
N GLY A 2 22.56 1.75 16.05
CA GLY A 2 23.41 2.96 16.06
C GLY A 2 24.81 2.70 15.51
N LEU A 3 25.64 3.74 15.44
CA LEU A 3 27.05 3.65 15.01
C LEU A 3 27.95 2.79 15.93
N VAL A 4 27.49 2.52 17.17
CA VAL A 4 28.18 1.68 18.15
C VAL A 4 27.18 0.68 18.71
N ASN A 5 27.42 -0.62 18.50
CA ASN A 5 26.53 -1.69 18.96
C ASN A 5 26.77 -2.08 20.43
N THR A 6 28.01 -2.04 20.91
CA THR A 6 28.38 -2.36 22.30
C THR A 6 29.70 -1.68 22.65
N VAL A 7 29.87 -1.23 23.89
CA VAL A 7 31.12 -0.68 24.43
C VAL A 7 31.64 -1.65 25.50
N VAL A 8 32.88 -2.11 25.35
CA VAL A 8 33.55 -3.04 26.28
C VAL A 8 34.97 -2.55 26.62
N PRO A 9 35.54 -2.97 27.77
CA PRO A 9 36.97 -2.77 28.04
C PRO A 9 37.85 -3.38 26.95
N LEU A 10 39.01 -2.77 26.69
CA LEU A 10 39.94 -3.22 25.63
C LEU A 10 40.34 -4.71 25.77
N ALA A 11 40.45 -5.21 27.00
CA ALA A 11 40.78 -6.61 27.30
C ALA A 11 39.69 -7.64 26.91
N ASP A 12 38.46 -7.19 26.65
CA ASP A 12 37.31 -8.03 26.28
C ASP A 12 36.83 -7.80 24.84
N LEU A 13 37.41 -6.83 24.12
CA LEU A 13 37.04 -6.45 22.75
C LEU A 13 37.06 -7.63 21.77
N GLU A 14 38.08 -8.49 21.84
CA GLU A 14 38.19 -9.68 20.98
C GLU A 14 37.06 -10.69 21.28
N LYS A 15 36.79 -10.96 22.57
CA LYS A 15 35.74 -11.91 22.99
C LYS A 15 34.38 -11.46 22.47
N GLU A 16 34.09 -10.17 22.62
CA GLU A 16 32.84 -9.57 22.15
C GLU A 16 32.76 -9.60 20.61
N THR A 17 33.84 -9.23 19.91
CA THR A 17 33.91 -9.33 18.44
C THR A 17 33.62 -10.76 17.95
N VAL A 18 34.23 -11.78 18.57
CA VAL A 18 34.00 -13.19 18.24
C VAL A 18 32.57 -13.63 18.57
N ARG A 19 31.93 -13.07 19.61
CA ARG A 19 30.51 -13.29 19.92
C ARG A 19 29.63 -12.80 18.76
N TRP A 20 29.83 -11.57 18.30
CA TRP A 20 29.13 -11.01 17.13
C TRP A 20 29.38 -11.82 15.86
N CYS A 21 30.61 -12.25 15.57
CA CYS A 21 30.88 -13.11 14.41
C CYS A 21 30.12 -14.44 14.47
N ARG A 22 30.02 -15.08 15.64
CA ARG A 22 29.25 -16.32 15.82
C ARG A 22 27.74 -16.09 15.68
N GLU A 23 27.24 -14.95 16.12
CA GLU A 23 25.85 -14.53 15.95
C GLU A 23 25.52 -14.31 14.47
N MET A 24 26.38 -13.57 13.74
CA MET A 24 26.25 -13.37 12.30
C MET A 24 26.24 -14.70 11.53
N LEU A 25 27.13 -15.65 11.88
CA LEU A 25 27.23 -16.97 11.24
C LEU A 25 26.02 -17.89 11.43
N GLN A 26 25.01 -17.51 12.22
CA GLN A 26 23.71 -18.21 12.28
C GLN A 26 22.82 -17.87 11.07
N ASN A 27 23.14 -16.81 10.32
CA ASN A 27 22.41 -16.42 9.11
C ASN A 27 22.88 -17.21 7.88
N SER A 28 22.06 -17.24 6.84
CA SER A 28 22.41 -17.85 5.55
C SER A 28 23.75 -17.29 5.02
N PRO A 29 24.72 -18.16 4.61
CA PRO A 29 25.96 -17.71 3.99
C PRO A 29 25.75 -16.84 2.75
N MET A 30 24.66 -17.09 1.99
CA MET A 30 24.29 -16.26 0.84
C MET A 30 23.76 -14.88 1.28
N ALA A 31 22.94 -14.82 2.34
CA ALA A 31 22.46 -13.56 2.89
C ALA A 31 23.63 -12.70 3.42
N LEU A 32 24.56 -13.30 4.16
CA LEU A 32 25.78 -12.61 4.62
C LEU A 32 26.65 -12.10 3.46
N ARG A 33 26.77 -12.89 2.39
CA ARG A 33 27.52 -12.50 1.17
C ARG A 33 26.85 -11.33 0.44
N CYS A 34 25.55 -11.39 0.20
CA CYS A 34 24.80 -10.31 -0.43
C CYS A 34 24.79 -9.03 0.42
N LEU A 35 24.60 -9.15 1.75
CA LEU A 35 24.65 -8.02 2.68
C LEU A 35 26.01 -7.31 2.63
N LYS A 36 27.12 -8.07 2.66
CA LYS A 36 28.48 -7.51 2.56
C LYS A 36 28.70 -6.81 1.23
N ALA A 37 28.31 -7.41 0.11
CA ALA A 37 28.42 -6.80 -1.21
C ALA A 37 27.58 -5.52 -1.31
N ALA A 38 26.36 -5.51 -0.76
CA ALA A 38 25.48 -4.34 -0.77
C ALA A 38 26.01 -3.17 0.06
N LEU A 39 26.56 -3.43 1.26
CA LEU A 39 27.17 -2.39 2.11
C LEU A 39 28.40 -1.75 1.46
N ASN A 40 29.13 -2.51 0.65
CA ASN A 40 30.32 -2.03 -0.04
C ASN A 40 30.03 -1.42 -1.44
N ALA A 41 28.86 -1.68 -2.03
CA ALA A 41 28.59 -1.42 -3.44
C ALA A 41 28.78 0.04 -3.87
N ASP A 42 28.47 0.99 -3.00
CA ASP A 42 28.66 2.43 -3.25
C ASP A 42 30.15 2.83 -3.21
N CYS A 43 30.89 2.34 -2.21
CA CYS A 43 32.32 2.61 -2.03
C CYS A 43 33.18 1.96 -3.12
N ASP A 44 32.84 0.75 -3.55
CA ASP A 44 33.54 0.00 -4.61
C ASP A 44 32.99 0.34 -6.01
N GLY A 45 32.00 1.22 -6.10
CA GLY A 45 31.39 1.72 -7.34
C GLY A 45 30.92 0.62 -8.29
N GLN A 46 31.28 0.73 -9.57
CA GLN A 46 30.85 -0.23 -10.60
C GLN A 46 31.31 -1.67 -10.31
N ALA A 47 32.46 -1.87 -9.64
CA ALA A 47 32.93 -3.20 -9.28
C ALA A 47 32.07 -3.82 -8.16
N GLY A 48 31.73 -3.03 -7.13
CA GLY A 48 30.84 -3.45 -6.04
C GLY A 48 29.42 -3.75 -6.53
N LEU A 49 28.87 -2.90 -7.41
CA LEU A 49 27.59 -3.15 -8.08
C LEU A 49 27.61 -4.44 -8.92
N GLN A 50 28.71 -4.71 -9.64
CA GLN A 50 28.87 -5.94 -10.42
C GLN A 50 28.95 -7.19 -9.51
N GLU A 51 29.65 -7.11 -8.37
CA GLU A 51 29.70 -8.22 -7.40
C GLU A 51 28.33 -8.50 -6.80
N LEU A 52 27.61 -7.46 -6.37
CA LEU A 52 26.26 -7.58 -5.82
C LEU A 52 25.30 -8.18 -6.85
N ALA A 53 25.30 -7.69 -8.09
CA ALA A 53 24.48 -8.21 -9.17
C ALA A 53 24.82 -9.67 -9.50
N GLY A 54 26.10 -10.04 -9.50
CA GLY A 54 26.55 -11.43 -9.68
C GLY A 54 26.07 -12.36 -8.56
N ASN A 55 26.15 -11.89 -7.31
CA ASN A 55 25.67 -12.63 -6.14
C ASN A 55 24.14 -12.82 -6.16
N ALA A 56 23.37 -11.78 -6.53
CA ALA A 56 21.93 -11.88 -6.73
C ALA A 56 21.56 -12.79 -7.91
N THR A 57 22.32 -12.76 -9.01
CA THR A 57 22.10 -13.62 -10.18
C THR A 57 22.30 -15.11 -9.85
N MET A 58 23.17 -15.46 -8.88
CA MET A 58 23.27 -16.84 -8.42
C MET A 58 21.96 -17.35 -7.76
N LEU A 59 21.18 -16.48 -7.11
CA LEU A 59 19.88 -16.86 -6.56
C LEU A 59 18.91 -17.28 -7.67
N PHE A 60 18.89 -16.55 -8.79
CA PHE A 60 18.10 -16.92 -9.97
C PHE A 60 18.55 -18.28 -10.54
N TYR A 61 19.85 -18.54 -10.68
CA TYR A 61 20.33 -19.85 -11.16
C TYR A 61 20.09 -21.02 -10.19
N MET A 62 19.67 -20.75 -8.95
CA MET A 62 19.22 -21.78 -8.00
C MET A 62 17.74 -22.13 -8.14
N THR A 63 16.91 -21.29 -8.77
CA THR A 63 15.47 -21.59 -8.97
C THR A 63 15.26 -22.67 -10.02
N ASP A 64 14.10 -23.36 -9.96
CA ASP A 64 13.73 -24.34 -10.99
C ASP A 64 13.59 -23.69 -12.38
N GLU A 65 13.21 -22.41 -12.45
CA GLU A 65 13.15 -21.61 -13.69
C GLU A 65 14.57 -21.39 -14.28
N GLY A 66 15.53 -20.96 -13.46
CA GLY A 66 16.93 -20.80 -13.87
C GLY A 66 17.59 -22.13 -14.23
N GLN A 67 17.27 -23.19 -13.48
CA GLN A 67 17.71 -24.55 -13.78
C GLN A 67 17.10 -25.08 -15.08
N GLU A 68 15.83 -24.81 -15.39
CA GLU A 68 15.21 -25.18 -16.67
C GLU A 68 15.93 -24.55 -17.85
N GLY A 69 16.22 -23.24 -17.80
CA GLY A 69 16.97 -22.57 -18.87
C GLY A 69 18.35 -23.18 -19.09
N ARG A 70 19.07 -23.49 -18.00
CA ARG A 70 20.38 -24.15 -18.04
C ARG A 70 20.30 -25.59 -18.59
N ASN A 71 19.31 -26.36 -18.14
CA ASN A 71 19.14 -27.76 -18.51
C ASN A 71 18.75 -27.87 -19.99
N ALA A 72 17.77 -27.06 -20.43
CA ALA A 72 17.34 -27.00 -21.83
C ALA A 72 18.51 -26.65 -22.79
N PHE A 73 19.35 -25.68 -22.40
CA PHE A 73 20.56 -25.33 -23.15
C PHE A 73 21.55 -26.50 -23.26
N ASN A 74 21.86 -27.17 -22.14
CA ASN A 74 22.76 -28.32 -22.12
C ASN A 74 22.21 -29.52 -22.93
N GLU A 75 20.89 -29.74 -22.86
CA GLU A 75 20.15 -30.81 -23.55
C GLU A 75 19.85 -30.46 -25.03
N LYS A 76 20.17 -29.24 -25.48
CA LYS A 76 19.89 -28.70 -26.82
C LYS A 76 18.41 -28.78 -27.23
N ARG A 77 17.51 -28.65 -26.26
CA ARG A 77 16.06 -28.55 -26.49
C ARG A 77 15.60 -27.11 -26.29
N GLN A 78 14.41 -26.79 -26.79
CA GLN A 78 13.75 -25.55 -26.39
C GLN A 78 13.41 -25.62 -24.88
N PRO A 79 13.60 -24.53 -24.13
CA PRO A 79 13.15 -24.47 -22.74
C PRO A 79 11.62 -24.47 -22.68
N ASP A 80 11.07 -25.26 -21.77
CA ASP A 80 9.66 -25.23 -21.43
C ASP A 80 9.47 -24.40 -20.17
N PHE A 81 9.32 -23.09 -20.35
CA PHE A 81 8.96 -22.18 -19.27
C PHE A 81 7.44 -22.18 -19.01
N SER A 82 6.61 -22.89 -19.79
CA SER A 82 5.15 -22.88 -19.64
C SER A 82 4.64 -23.57 -18.36
N LYS A 83 5.54 -24.32 -17.69
CA LYS A 83 5.34 -24.90 -16.36
C LYS A 83 5.52 -23.91 -15.21
N PHE A 84 6.21 -22.78 -15.41
CA PHE A 84 6.36 -21.70 -14.43
C PHE A 84 5.28 -20.64 -14.66
N LYS A 85 4.05 -20.98 -14.25
CA LYS A 85 2.89 -20.10 -14.43
C LYS A 85 2.79 -19.10 -13.28
N ARG A 86 3.37 -17.92 -13.50
CA ARG A 86 2.92 -16.72 -12.78
C ARG A 86 1.46 -16.47 -13.15
N ASN A 87 0.56 -16.69 -12.20
CA ASN A 87 -0.88 -16.42 -12.32
C ASN A 87 -1.23 -15.15 -11.52
N PRO A 88 -0.88 -13.94 -11.98
CA PRO A 88 -1.27 -12.72 -11.29
C PRO A 88 -2.78 -12.50 -11.43
N LEU A 89 -3.39 -11.79 -10.48
CA LEU A 89 -4.83 -11.57 -10.49
C LEU A 89 -5.21 -10.60 -11.63
N PRO A 90 -6.07 -10.99 -12.58
CA PRO A 90 -6.43 -10.09 -13.67
C PRO A 90 -7.34 -8.95 -13.17
N MET A 91 -7.03 -7.73 -13.63
CA MET A 91 -7.81 -6.53 -13.29
C MET A 91 -8.95 -6.32 -14.28
N GLU A 92 -9.97 -5.59 -13.84
CA GLU A 92 -11.05 -5.12 -14.71
C GLU A 92 -10.54 -4.17 -15.81
N ALA A 93 -11.29 -4.11 -16.91
CA ALA A 93 -10.88 -3.36 -18.09
C ALA A 93 -10.92 -1.84 -17.82
N GLY A 94 -9.75 -1.21 -17.78
CA GLY A 94 -9.63 0.25 -17.67
C GLY A 94 -9.10 0.78 -16.34
N VAL A 95 -8.71 -0.09 -15.41
CA VAL A 95 -8.06 0.32 -14.15
C VAL A 95 -6.76 1.10 -14.43
N VAL A 96 -6.69 2.32 -13.89
CA VAL A 96 -5.54 3.24 -14.03
C VAL A 96 -5.02 3.64 -12.65
N LEU A 97 -3.71 3.51 -12.47
CA LEU A 97 -2.96 4.01 -11.32
C LEU A 97 -2.07 5.17 -11.80
N ARG A 98 -2.34 6.38 -11.32
CA ARG A 98 -1.66 7.63 -11.72
C ARG A 98 -1.60 7.79 -13.25
N HIS A 99 -0.50 7.36 -13.88
CA HIS A 99 -0.24 7.53 -15.31
C HIS A 99 -0.17 6.20 -16.09
N GLN A 100 -0.36 5.06 -15.42
CA GLN A 100 -0.26 3.73 -16.02
C GLN A 100 -1.55 2.91 -15.88
N ARG A 101 -1.80 2.01 -16.85
CA ARG A 101 -2.89 1.03 -16.79
C ARG A 101 -2.43 -0.21 -16.04
N LEU A 102 -3.13 -0.56 -14.95
CA LEU A 102 -2.88 -1.80 -14.22
C LEU A 102 -3.70 -2.92 -14.85
N LYS A 103 -3.04 -3.86 -15.55
CA LYS A 103 -3.70 -5.00 -16.21
C LYS A 103 -3.84 -6.22 -15.31
N THR A 104 -2.89 -6.40 -14.41
CA THR A 104 -2.81 -7.50 -13.46
C THR A 104 -2.40 -6.94 -12.11
N ARG A 105 -2.83 -7.59 -11.03
CA ARG A 105 -2.32 -7.36 -9.69
C ARG A 105 -1.37 -8.48 -9.32
N ASP A 106 -0.10 -8.12 -9.29
CA ASP A 106 0.98 -9.03 -8.92
C ASP A 106 1.23 -8.91 -7.41
N GLY A 107 1.53 -10.04 -6.75
CA GLY A 107 1.64 -10.15 -5.30
C GLY A 107 2.08 -11.54 -4.86
N LEU A 108 2.45 -11.67 -3.60
CA LEU A 108 2.85 -12.92 -2.94
C LEU A 108 1.99 -13.18 -1.71
N LEU A 109 1.68 -14.45 -1.46
CA LEU A 109 1.06 -14.89 -0.22
C LEU A 109 2.07 -15.65 0.64
N ILE A 110 2.11 -15.35 1.93
CA ILE A 110 2.88 -16.11 2.91
C ILE A 110 1.94 -17.00 3.70
N HIS A 111 2.25 -18.29 3.78
CA HIS A 111 1.63 -19.24 4.71
C HIS A 111 2.66 -19.64 5.76
N LEU A 112 2.34 -19.42 7.03
CA LEU A 112 3.15 -19.87 8.16
C LEU A 112 2.37 -20.97 8.90
N GLN A 113 3.04 -22.06 9.28
CA GLN A 113 2.42 -23.14 10.06
C GLN A 113 3.34 -23.58 11.20
N GLN A 114 2.79 -23.72 12.40
CA GLN A 114 3.47 -24.25 13.58
C GLN A 114 2.54 -25.24 14.30
N GLY A 115 2.74 -26.53 14.05
CA GLY A 115 1.82 -27.58 14.51
C GLY A 115 0.45 -27.42 13.85
N GLU A 116 -0.59 -27.31 14.66
CA GLU A 116 -1.98 -27.05 14.21
C GLU A 116 -2.26 -25.56 13.93
N GLN A 117 -1.40 -24.65 14.38
CA GLN A 117 -1.60 -23.21 14.16
C GLN A 117 -1.13 -22.81 12.76
N GLN A 118 -1.88 -21.92 12.11
CA GLN A 118 -1.52 -21.34 10.82
C GLN A 118 -1.79 -19.83 10.76
N GLY A 119 -0.92 -19.11 10.06
CA GLY A 119 -1.04 -17.68 9.75
C GLY A 119 -0.94 -17.45 8.24
N TRP A 120 -1.59 -16.40 7.74
CA TRP A 120 -1.56 -16.02 6.33
C TRP A 120 -1.29 -14.53 6.15
N GLY A 121 -0.31 -14.22 5.32
CA GLY A 121 0.15 -12.89 4.94
C GLY A 121 -0.08 -12.61 3.45
N GLU A 122 -0.22 -11.33 3.07
CA GLU A 122 -0.10 -10.86 1.69
C GLU A 122 1.01 -9.79 1.59
N ILE A 123 1.82 -9.87 0.53
CA ILE A 123 2.86 -8.93 0.15
C ILE A 123 2.57 -8.51 -1.28
N ALA A 124 1.99 -7.32 -1.45
CA ALA A 124 1.59 -6.83 -2.76
C ALA A 124 2.07 -5.37 -2.92
N PRO A 125 3.36 -5.12 -3.22
CA PRO A 125 3.86 -3.78 -3.49
C PRO A 125 3.04 -3.13 -4.60
N LEU A 126 2.66 -1.86 -4.46
CA LEU A 126 1.78 -1.17 -5.41
C LEU A 126 2.65 -0.35 -6.40
N PRO A 127 2.68 -0.68 -7.70
CA PRO A 127 3.48 0.05 -8.68
C PRO A 127 3.18 1.56 -8.68
N GLU A 128 4.23 2.39 -8.75
CA GLU A 128 4.22 3.87 -8.59
C GLU A 128 3.99 4.39 -7.16
N PHE A 129 3.70 3.54 -6.17
CA PHE A 129 3.48 3.94 -4.78
C PHE A 129 4.49 3.32 -3.82
N SER A 130 4.77 2.02 -3.95
CA SER A 130 5.85 1.31 -3.27
C SER A 130 7.23 1.77 -3.75
N GLN A 131 8.24 1.70 -2.88
CA GLN A 131 9.65 1.86 -3.30
C GLN A 131 10.23 0.52 -3.79
N GLU A 132 9.74 -0.57 -3.21
CA GLU A 132 10.04 -1.95 -3.52
C GLU A 132 9.21 -2.47 -4.71
N THR A 133 9.83 -3.31 -5.53
CA THR A 133 9.16 -4.15 -6.54
C THR A 133 8.72 -5.47 -5.90
N LEU A 134 7.99 -6.33 -6.63
CA LEU A 134 7.64 -7.66 -6.10
C LEU A 134 8.87 -8.52 -5.80
N GLU A 135 9.90 -8.45 -6.64
CA GLU A 135 11.16 -9.19 -6.51
C GLU A 135 11.97 -8.76 -5.28
N THR A 136 11.83 -7.50 -4.85
CA THR A 136 12.54 -6.96 -3.67
C THR A 136 11.67 -7.02 -2.40
N GLY A 137 10.35 -6.87 -2.54
CA GLY A 137 9.35 -7.03 -1.48
C GLY A 137 9.13 -8.48 -1.03
N ALA A 138 9.43 -9.47 -1.87
CA ALA A 138 9.43 -10.90 -1.51
C ALA A 138 10.28 -11.21 -0.25
N THR A 139 11.30 -10.39 0.00
CA THR A 139 12.19 -10.43 1.17
C THR A 139 11.62 -9.74 2.44
N GLY A 140 10.39 -9.18 2.39
CA GLY A 140 10.05 -7.95 3.13
C GLY A 140 8.86 -7.92 4.09
N TYR A 141 8.20 -9.04 4.43
CA TYR A 141 7.05 -9.16 5.38
C TYR A 141 5.68 -8.66 4.88
N ALA A 142 4.62 -9.15 5.55
CA ALA A 142 3.23 -9.12 5.11
C ALA A 142 2.27 -8.51 6.15
N GLU A 143 1.36 -7.59 5.75
CA GLU A 143 -0.03 -7.35 6.26
C GLU A 143 -0.71 -6.05 5.66
N LEU A 144 -2.04 -5.87 5.39
CA LEU A 144 -3.22 -6.73 5.00
C LEU A 144 -4.61 -6.06 5.31
N ALA A 145 -5.68 -6.08 4.43
CA ALA A 145 -6.82 -5.13 4.03
C ALA A 145 -8.37 -5.35 4.39
N ALA A 146 -9.33 -4.35 4.45
CA ALA A 146 -10.82 -4.34 4.19
C ALA A 146 -11.64 -3.05 4.60
N GLY A 147 -12.58 -2.61 3.74
CA GLY A 147 -13.32 -1.31 3.73
C GLY A 147 -14.03 -0.98 2.37
N VAL A 148 -14.62 0.21 2.14
CA VAL A 148 -15.52 0.51 0.97
C VAL A 148 -15.32 1.91 0.28
N ASP A 149 -15.67 2.07 -1.02
CA ASP A 149 -15.67 3.30 -1.87
C ASP A 149 -16.44 3.14 -3.23
N CYS A 150 -16.90 4.20 -3.92
CA CYS A 150 -17.74 4.14 -5.14
C CYS A 150 -17.14 4.92 -6.34
N GLY A 151 -17.25 4.38 -7.57
CA GLY A 151 -16.90 5.10 -8.80
C GLY A 151 -17.81 4.75 -9.99
N GLY A 152 -18.41 5.75 -10.63
CA GLY A 152 -19.37 5.58 -11.73
C GLY A 152 -19.88 6.91 -12.29
N ASP A 153 -20.87 6.86 -13.19
CA ASP A 153 -21.61 8.04 -13.64
C ASP A 153 -22.29 8.72 -12.42
N PRO A 154 -22.22 10.06 -12.26
CA PRO A 154 -22.96 10.76 -11.20
C PRO A 154 -24.43 10.34 -11.07
N ASP A 155 -25.12 10.06 -12.18
CA ASP A 155 -26.54 9.65 -12.16
C ASP A 155 -26.73 8.23 -11.60
N GLU A 156 -25.80 7.31 -11.87
CA GLU A 156 -25.79 5.96 -11.28
C GLU A 156 -25.41 6.02 -9.79
N LEU A 157 -24.47 6.89 -9.44
CA LEU A 157 -24.03 7.11 -8.06
C LEU A 157 -25.16 7.62 -7.16
N PHE A 158 -26.06 8.49 -7.66
CA PHE A 158 -27.24 8.93 -6.91
C PHE A 158 -28.19 7.80 -6.52
N ALA A 159 -28.38 6.80 -7.40
CA ALA A 159 -29.24 5.66 -7.10
C ALA A 159 -28.66 4.78 -5.98
N VAL A 160 -27.35 4.51 -6.06
CA VAL A 160 -26.62 3.73 -5.04
C VAL A 160 -26.62 4.45 -3.68
N LEU A 161 -26.19 5.72 -3.63
CA LEU A 161 -26.09 6.47 -2.38
C LEU A 161 -27.44 6.76 -1.72
N ASN A 162 -28.53 6.83 -2.49
CA ASN A 162 -29.87 6.94 -1.90
C ASN A 162 -30.31 5.65 -1.19
N ALA A 163 -29.96 4.48 -1.73
CA ALA A 163 -30.34 3.18 -1.19
C ALA A 163 -29.56 2.75 0.07
N LEU A 164 -28.42 3.39 0.38
CA LEU A 164 -27.61 3.05 1.56
C LEU A 164 -28.34 3.36 2.88
N PRO A 165 -28.47 2.39 3.81
CA PRO A 165 -28.95 2.62 5.17
C PRO A 165 -27.82 3.15 6.07
N GLY A 166 -28.16 3.98 7.06
CA GLY A 166 -27.21 4.48 8.06
C GLY A 166 -26.50 5.77 7.64
N GLU A 167 -25.30 6.00 8.20
CA GLU A 167 -24.48 7.17 7.88
C GLU A 167 -23.90 7.04 6.47
N LYS A 168 -24.19 8.03 5.61
CA LYS A 168 -23.79 8.02 4.21
C LYS A 168 -22.41 8.65 4.05
N VAL A 169 -21.38 7.81 4.02
CA VAL A 169 -20.00 8.22 3.67
C VAL A 169 -19.64 7.60 2.31
N ALA A 170 -19.28 8.45 1.35
CA ALA A 170 -18.70 8.01 0.08
C ALA A 170 -17.32 8.66 -0.10
N LYS A 171 -16.41 7.99 -0.80
CA LYS A 171 -15.19 8.62 -1.30
C LYS A 171 -15.36 8.92 -2.81
N VAL A 172 -14.65 9.92 -3.31
CA VAL A 172 -14.69 10.35 -4.72
C VAL A 172 -13.29 10.80 -5.13
N LYS A 173 -12.78 10.26 -6.23
CA LYS A 173 -11.53 10.73 -6.83
C LYS A 173 -11.74 12.02 -7.60
N VAL A 174 -10.88 13.00 -7.34
CA VAL A 174 -10.84 14.32 -7.97
C VAL A 174 -9.45 14.57 -8.57
N GLY A 175 -9.31 15.59 -9.42
CA GLY A 175 -8.04 15.90 -10.09
C GLY A 175 -7.67 15.01 -11.27
N LEU A 176 -8.51 14.01 -11.58
CA LEU A 176 -8.51 13.32 -12.88
C LEU A 176 -9.08 14.20 -14.00
N TYR A 177 -9.92 15.19 -13.65
CA TYR A 177 -10.49 16.17 -14.56
C TYR A 177 -10.05 17.59 -14.19
N GLU A 178 -10.59 18.60 -14.89
CA GLU A 178 -10.37 19.98 -14.50
C GLU A 178 -11.10 20.30 -13.19
N ALA A 179 -10.40 20.96 -12.27
CA ALA A 179 -10.83 21.21 -10.89
C ALA A 179 -12.21 21.89 -10.77
N VAL A 180 -12.61 22.67 -11.78
CA VAL A 180 -13.95 23.27 -11.89
C VAL A 180 -15.04 22.20 -12.02
N ARG A 181 -14.83 21.18 -12.86
CA ARG A 181 -15.77 20.07 -13.04
C ARG A 181 -15.91 19.29 -11.75
N ASP A 182 -14.79 18.97 -11.10
CA ASP A 182 -14.79 18.23 -9.84
C ASP A 182 -15.55 18.99 -8.75
N GLY A 183 -15.34 20.31 -8.64
CA GLY A 183 -16.05 21.17 -7.68
C GLY A 183 -17.55 21.23 -7.95
N MET A 184 -17.96 21.29 -9.22
CA MET A 184 -19.39 21.23 -9.61
C MET A 184 -20.03 19.88 -9.26
N VAL A 185 -19.36 18.76 -9.56
CA VAL A 185 -19.87 17.41 -9.25
C VAL A 185 -20.01 17.22 -7.73
N VAL A 186 -18.98 17.60 -6.96
CA VAL A 186 -19.02 17.57 -5.49
C VAL A 186 -20.15 18.43 -4.93
N ASN A 187 -20.36 19.64 -5.48
CA ASN A 187 -21.46 20.50 -5.03
C ASN A 187 -22.84 19.88 -5.28
N VAL A 188 -23.08 19.33 -6.48
CA VAL A 188 -24.37 18.70 -6.81
C VAL A 188 -24.61 17.43 -6.00
N LEU A 189 -23.57 16.61 -5.75
CA LEU A 189 -23.66 15.44 -4.86
C LEU A 189 -24.09 15.85 -3.44
N LEU A 190 -23.45 16.87 -2.87
CA LEU A 190 -23.77 17.37 -1.53
C LEU A 190 -25.16 18.04 -1.49
N GLU A 191 -25.54 18.80 -2.51
CA GLU A 191 -26.84 19.48 -2.60
C GLU A 191 -28.01 18.49 -2.72
N ALA A 192 -27.87 17.46 -3.56
CA ALA A 192 -28.91 16.45 -3.77
C ALA A 192 -29.03 15.42 -2.62
N LEU A 193 -27.98 15.23 -1.83
CA LEU A 193 -27.92 14.27 -0.73
C LEU A 193 -27.55 14.99 0.59
N PRO A 194 -28.53 15.50 1.37
CA PRO A 194 -28.26 16.32 2.56
C PRO A 194 -27.43 15.61 3.64
N ASP A 195 -27.66 14.31 3.85
CA ASP A 195 -26.98 13.51 4.88
C ASP A 195 -25.65 12.89 4.40
N LEU A 196 -25.26 13.13 3.15
CA LEU A 196 -24.01 12.62 2.58
C LEU A 196 -22.81 13.39 3.15
N LYS A 197 -21.82 12.64 3.64
CA LYS A 197 -20.44 13.08 3.83
C LYS A 197 -19.56 12.56 2.71
N LEU A 198 -18.69 13.42 2.19
CA LEU A 198 -17.74 13.08 1.14
C LEU A 198 -16.31 13.05 1.68
N ARG A 199 -15.58 12.00 1.35
CA ARG A 199 -14.12 11.97 1.37
C ARG A 199 -13.63 12.19 -0.05
N LEU A 200 -12.69 13.08 -0.25
CA LEU A 200 -12.21 13.42 -1.59
C LEU A 200 -10.74 13.03 -1.69
N ASP A 201 -10.28 12.58 -2.85
CA ASP A 201 -8.88 12.15 -3.04
C ASP A 201 -8.32 12.74 -4.34
N ALA A 202 -7.32 13.60 -4.18
CA ALA A 202 -6.70 14.36 -5.27
C ALA A 202 -5.29 13.85 -5.65
N ASN A 203 -4.69 12.93 -4.88
CA ASN A 203 -3.33 12.39 -5.07
C ASN A 203 -2.27 13.45 -5.48
N ARG A 204 -2.23 14.60 -4.80
CA ARG A 204 -1.32 15.75 -5.06
C ARG A 204 -1.40 16.36 -6.47
N SER A 205 -2.50 16.16 -7.19
CA SER A 205 -2.63 16.54 -8.61
C SER A 205 -2.72 18.04 -8.87
N TRP A 206 -3.19 18.85 -7.91
CA TRP A 206 -3.45 20.27 -8.14
C TRP A 206 -2.27 21.18 -7.78
N THR A 207 -2.16 22.30 -8.50
CA THR A 207 -1.49 23.50 -7.97
C THR A 207 -2.43 24.25 -7.02
N ARG A 208 -1.92 25.10 -6.14
CA ARG A 208 -2.76 25.92 -5.25
C ARG A 208 -3.92 26.62 -5.97
N ALA A 209 -3.68 27.16 -7.17
CA ALA A 209 -4.69 27.82 -8.00
C ALA A 209 -5.76 26.88 -8.61
N LYS A 210 -5.42 25.61 -8.89
CA LYS A 210 -6.41 24.60 -9.28
C LYS A 210 -7.28 24.22 -8.07
N ALA A 211 -6.69 24.03 -6.90
CA ALA A 211 -7.44 23.76 -5.66
C ALA A 211 -8.40 24.93 -5.29
N ASP A 212 -7.98 26.19 -5.42
CA ASP A 212 -8.89 27.35 -5.29
C ASP A 212 -10.03 27.32 -6.32
N SER A 213 -9.74 26.86 -7.54
CA SER A 213 -10.74 26.75 -8.59
C SER A 213 -11.77 25.67 -8.28
N PHE A 214 -11.36 24.55 -7.66
CA PHE A 214 -12.29 23.55 -7.11
C PHE A 214 -13.19 24.16 -6.01
N ALA A 215 -12.59 24.75 -4.97
CA ALA A 215 -13.34 25.25 -3.81
C ALA A 215 -14.33 26.37 -4.14
N LYS A 216 -14.10 27.15 -5.21
CA LYS A 216 -15.05 28.19 -5.69
C LYS A 216 -16.41 27.63 -6.14
N TYR A 217 -16.47 26.38 -6.61
CA TYR A 217 -17.72 25.77 -7.06
C TYR A 217 -18.40 24.94 -5.97
N VAL A 218 -17.72 24.66 -4.84
CA VAL A 218 -18.33 24.05 -3.65
C VAL A 218 -18.88 25.15 -2.75
N ASN A 219 -20.21 25.21 -2.64
CA ASN A 219 -20.94 26.14 -1.78
C ASN A 219 -20.39 26.07 -0.33
N PRO A 220 -20.00 27.21 0.28
CA PRO A 220 -19.52 27.25 1.67
C PRO A 220 -20.40 26.53 2.69
N ALA A 221 -21.72 26.51 2.48
CA ALA A 221 -22.67 25.85 3.37
C ALA A 221 -22.58 24.31 3.39
N TRP A 222 -21.86 23.69 2.42
CA TRP A 222 -21.70 22.24 2.31
C TRP A 222 -20.29 21.74 2.64
N ARG A 223 -19.33 22.64 2.92
CA ARG A 223 -17.90 22.29 3.07
C ARG A 223 -17.61 21.48 4.33
N ASP A 224 -18.42 21.64 5.36
CA ASP A 224 -18.41 20.86 6.60
C ASP A 224 -18.77 19.38 6.38
N ARG A 225 -19.50 19.07 5.31
CA ARG A 225 -19.82 17.70 4.87
C ARG A 225 -18.74 17.08 3.98
N ILE A 226 -17.71 17.82 3.58
CA ILE A 226 -16.46 17.22 3.11
C ILE A 226 -15.68 16.79 4.35
N ALA A 227 -15.78 15.51 4.70
CA ALA A 227 -15.13 14.92 5.88
C ALA A 227 -13.61 15.17 5.86
N PHE A 228 -13.01 15.02 4.67
CA PHE A 228 -11.68 15.52 4.34
C PHE A 228 -11.41 15.41 2.84
N LEU A 229 -10.43 16.15 2.34
CA LEU A 229 -9.84 16.02 1.03
C LEU A 229 -8.36 15.59 1.16
N GLU A 230 -8.06 14.37 0.72
CA GLU A 230 -6.73 13.76 0.75
C GLU A 230 -5.81 14.47 -0.25
N GLU A 231 -4.71 15.03 0.27
CA GLU A 231 -3.56 15.52 -0.51
C GLU A 231 -3.94 16.44 -1.71
N PRO A 232 -4.62 17.60 -1.50
CA PRO A 232 -5.10 18.45 -2.59
C PRO A 232 -3.99 18.92 -3.53
N CYS A 233 -2.92 19.47 -2.97
CA CYS A 233 -1.91 20.21 -3.71
C CYS A 233 -0.60 19.41 -3.84
N LYS A 234 0.26 19.82 -4.78
CA LYS A 234 1.58 19.23 -5.01
C LYS A 234 2.48 19.20 -3.77
N THR A 235 2.30 20.15 -2.85
CA THR A 235 3.06 20.22 -1.59
C THR A 235 2.13 20.24 -0.37
N ARG A 236 2.68 19.85 0.78
CA ARG A 236 2.01 19.93 2.08
C ARG A 236 1.70 21.38 2.47
N ASP A 237 2.58 22.33 2.15
CA ASP A 237 2.35 23.75 2.44
C ASP A 237 1.19 24.31 1.62
N GLU A 238 1.16 24.09 0.30
CA GLU A 238 0.02 24.50 -0.54
C GLU A 238 -1.30 23.84 -0.09
N SER A 239 -1.23 22.62 0.48
CA SER A 239 -2.40 21.90 1.00
C SER A 239 -2.91 22.49 2.32
N ARG A 240 -2.00 22.85 3.25
CA ARG A 240 -2.34 23.58 4.49
C ARG A 240 -2.94 24.95 4.20
N ASP A 241 -2.32 25.72 3.30
CA ASP A 241 -2.81 27.03 2.88
C ASP A 241 -4.20 26.94 2.21
N PHE A 242 -4.47 25.84 1.50
CA PHE A 242 -5.79 25.54 0.95
C PHE A 242 -6.83 25.27 2.06
N ALA A 243 -6.51 24.41 3.03
CA ALA A 243 -7.42 24.09 4.12
C ALA A 243 -7.80 25.33 4.94
N GLN A 244 -6.80 26.14 5.31
CA GLN A 244 -7.01 27.36 6.10
C GLN A 244 -7.78 28.44 5.33
N ALA A 245 -7.51 28.63 4.03
CA ALA A 245 -8.18 29.66 3.23
C ALA A 245 -9.62 29.30 2.83
N THR A 246 -9.96 28.00 2.75
CA THR A 246 -11.26 27.53 2.24
C THR A 246 -12.20 26.99 3.30
N GLY A 247 -11.68 26.57 4.46
CA GLY A 247 -12.42 25.84 5.48
C GLY A 247 -12.74 24.39 5.11
N ILE A 248 -12.21 23.87 3.98
CA ILE A 248 -12.35 22.47 3.60
C ILE A 248 -11.29 21.67 4.37
N ALA A 249 -11.73 20.68 5.14
CA ALA A 249 -10.83 19.79 5.85
C ALA A 249 -9.95 18.99 4.88
N ILE A 250 -8.69 18.74 5.25
CA ILE A 250 -7.76 17.91 4.46
C ILE A 250 -7.30 16.67 5.24
N ALA A 251 -6.76 15.71 4.50
CA ALA A 251 -6.11 14.52 5.04
C ALA A 251 -4.75 14.28 4.39
N TRP A 252 -3.86 13.65 5.14
CA TRP A 252 -2.55 13.20 4.66
C TRP A 252 -2.61 11.72 4.27
N ASP A 253 -2.10 11.35 3.10
CA ASP A 253 -2.02 9.96 2.61
C ASP A 253 -0.60 9.65 2.14
N GLU A 254 -0.19 10.23 1.02
CA GLU A 254 1.17 10.09 0.52
C GLU A 254 2.21 10.67 1.50
N SER A 255 1.86 11.73 2.24
CA SER A 255 2.71 12.31 3.27
C SER A 255 3.01 11.33 4.42
N VAL A 256 2.10 10.41 4.76
CA VAL A 256 2.26 9.50 5.92
C VAL A 256 3.47 8.56 5.77
N ARG A 257 4.00 8.46 4.54
CA ARG A 257 5.12 7.62 4.14
C ARG A 257 6.42 8.41 3.93
N GLU A 258 6.38 9.73 4.05
CA GLU A 258 7.55 10.60 3.94
C GLU A 258 8.40 10.49 5.23
N ALA A 259 9.73 10.45 5.10
CA ALA A 259 10.63 10.13 6.22
C ALA A 259 10.65 11.21 7.32
N ASP A 260 10.25 12.44 6.99
CA ASP A 260 10.10 13.59 7.88
C ASP A 260 8.65 13.78 8.39
N PHE A 261 7.74 12.84 8.09
CA PHE A 261 6.36 12.96 8.52
C PHE A 261 6.17 12.73 10.01
N VAL A 262 5.54 13.71 10.66
CA VAL A 262 5.17 13.69 12.08
C VAL A 262 3.66 13.87 12.16
N VAL A 263 2.99 12.97 12.88
CA VAL A 263 1.57 13.10 13.19
C VAL A 263 1.40 14.20 14.25
N GLN A 264 0.72 15.28 13.89
CA GLN A 264 0.48 16.44 14.75
C GLN A 264 -0.84 17.11 14.39
N ALA A 265 -1.46 17.80 15.35
CA ALA A 265 -2.64 18.62 15.10
C ALA A 265 -2.25 19.89 14.30
N GLU A 266 -2.86 20.08 13.13
CA GLU A 266 -2.63 21.25 12.28
C GLU A 266 -3.98 21.88 11.89
N PRO A 267 -4.14 23.23 11.86
CA PRO A 267 -5.39 23.86 11.47
C PRO A 267 -5.86 23.43 10.07
N GLY A 268 -7.03 22.81 10.00
CA GLY A 268 -7.64 22.31 8.76
C GLY A 268 -7.28 20.85 8.40
N VAL A 269 -6.34 20.20 9.10
CA VAL A 269 -6.09 18.75 8.96
C VAL A 269 -7.05 17.99 9.87
N ALA A 270 -7.83 17.07 9.30
CA ALA A 270 -8.84 16.30 10.04
C ALA A 270 -8.52 14.80 10.14
N ALA A 271 -7.69 14.27 9.23
CA ALA A 271 -7.40 12.84 9.19
C ALA A 271 -5.99 12.51 8.66
N ILE A 272 -5.54 11.29 8.96
CA ILE A 272 -4.47 10.62 8.23
C ILE A 272 -4.98 9.31 7.62
N VAL A 273 -4.50 8.98 6.44
CA VAL A 273 -4.81 7.78 5.70
C VAL A 273 -3.62 6.84 5.82
N ILE A 274 -3.86 5.65 6.37
CA ILE A 274 -2.84 4.65 6.64
C ILE A 274 -3.09 3.49 5.69
N LYS A 275 -2.13 3.23 4.79
CA LYS A 275 -2.11 2.11 3.85
C LYS A 275 -1.02 1.12 4.27
N PRO A 276 -1.30 0.08 5.08
CA PRO A 276 -0.26 -0.75 5.71
C PRO A 276 0.69 -1.46 4.75
N THR A 277 0.20 -1.92 3.59
CA THR A 277 1.06 -2.43 2.51
C THR A 277 2.16 -1.43 2.07
N LEU A 278 1.94 -0.12 2.25
CA LEU A 278 2.88 0.97 1.92
C LEU A 278 3.55 1.61 3.15
N VAL A 279 3.13 1.23 4.36
CA VAL A 279 3.61 1.78 5.66
C VAL A 279 4.45 0.74 6.42
N GLY A 280 4.28 -0.54 6.12
CA GLY A 280 4.94 -1.66 6.76
C GLY A 280 4.14 -2.26 7.93
N SER A 281 4.85 -2.68 8.98
CA SER A 281 4.30 -3.57 10.01
C SER A 281 3.02 -3.08 10.69
N LEU A 282 2.19 -4.03 11.15
CA LEU A 282 1.00 -3.79 11.95
C LEU A 282 1.27 -2.97 13.23
N ASN A 283 2.43 -3.15 13.87
CA ASN A 283 2.85 -2.32 15.01
C ASN A 283 3.01 -0.85 14.60
N ARG A 284 3.67 -0.57 13.46
CA ARG A 284 3.82 0.80 12.94
C ARG A 284 2.47 1.42 12.59
N CYS A 285 1.56 0.62 12.06
CA CYS A 285 0.19 1.08 11.76
C CYS A 285 -0.57 1.42 13.04
N ARG A 286 -0.43 0.60 14.10
CA ARG A 286 -1.00 0.90 15.42
C ARG A 286 -0.42 2.17 16.04
N GLU A 287 0.90 2.38 15.98
CA GLU A 287 1.54 3.63 16.44
C GLU A 287 0.96 4.86 15.74
N LEU A 288 0.75 4.81 14.42
CA LEU A 288 0.18 5.92 13.66
C LEU A 288 -1.29 6.18 14.04
N VAL A 289 -2.09 5.14 14.26
CA VAL A 289 -3.47 5.27 14.77
C VAL A 289 -3.48 5.89 16.17
N GLU A 290 -2.65 5.40 17.09
CA GLU A 290 -2.52 5.92 18.45
C GLU A 290 -2.10 7.40 18.44
N GLN A 291 -1.13 7.78 17.61
CA GLN A 291 -0.67 9.16 17.43
C GLN A 291 -1.76 10.07 16.83
N ALA A 292 -2.51 9.58 15.84
CA ALA A 292 -3.61 10.33 15.24
C ALA A 292 -4.71 10.63 16.26
N HIS A 293 -5.15 9.61 17.00
CA HIS A 293 -6.16 9.78 18.04
C HIS A 293 -5.68 10.70 19.18
N GLN A 294 -4.40 10.64 19.57
CA GLN A 294 -3.80 11.57 20.54
C GLN A 294 -3.76 13.02 20.02
N ALA A 295 -3.57 13.21 18.71
CA ALA A 295 -3.63 14.51 18.05
C ALA A 295 -5.08 15.00 17.75
N GLY A 296 -6.10 14.20 18.07
CA GLY A 296 -7.51 14.49 17.74
C GLY A 296 -7.85 14.33 16.26
N LEU A 297 -7.01 13.63 15.49
CA LEU A 297 -7.20 13.32 14.07
C LEU A 297 -7.92 11.97 13.89
N THR A 298 -8.70 11.85 12.82
CA THR A 298 -9.26 10.57 12.38
C THR A 298 -8.17 9.72 11.73
N ALA A 299 -7.96 8.49 12.18
CA ALA A 299 -7.13 7.53 11.46
C ALA A 299 -8.00 6.70 10.51
N VAL A 300 -7.69 6.72 9.21
CA VAL A 300 -8.43 5.96 8.19
C VAL A 300 -7.54 4.86 7.64
N ILE A 301 -7.90 3.63 7.93
CA ILE A 301 -7.27 2.46 7.35
C ILE A 301 -7.71 2.33 5.87
N SER A 302 -6.75 2.21 4.95
CA SER A 302 -6.94 2.35 3.49
C SER A 302 -6.25 1.25 2.65
N SER A 303 -6.76 1.02 1.44
CA SER A 303 -6.32 -0.02 0.49
C SER A 303 -5.15 0.44 -0.36
N SER A 304 -4.36 -0.56 -0.77
CA SER A 304 -3.32 -0.48 -1.80
C SER A 304 -3.61 -1.49 -2.93
N ILE A 305 -4.90 -1.77 -3.17
CA ILE A 305 -5.41 -2.74 -4.14
C ILE A 305 -4.88 -4.16 -3.82
N GLU A 306 -4.99 -4.58 -2.56
CA GLU A 306 -4.69 -5.96 -2.14
C GLU A 306 -5.74 -6.96 -2.69
N SER A 307 -5.42 -8.26 -2.75
CA SER A 307 -6.35 -9.33 -3.15
C SER A 307 -7.52 -9.47 -2.16
N SER A 308 -8.50 -10.36 -2.37
CA SER A 308 -9.56 -10.55 -1.35
C SER A 308 -9.05 -11.16 -0.04
N LEU A 309 -7.98 -11.97 -0.03
CA LEU A 309 -7.32 -12.38 1.22
C LEU A 309 -6.75 -11.16 1.92
N GLY A 310 -6.03 -10.34 1.16
CA GLY A 310 -5.76 -8.93 1.39
C GLY A 310 -6.91 -8.28 2.13
N LEU A 311 -7.94 -7.92 1.38
CA LEU A 311 -9.17 -7.24 1.75
C LEU A 311 -10.06 -7.97 2.79
N THR A 312 -9.57 -8.94 3.58
CA THR A 312 -10.27 -9.42 4.79
C THR A 312 -9.57 -9.17 6.13
N GLN A 313 -8.33 -8.70 6.15
CA GLN A 313 -7.53 -8.49 7.37
C GLN A 313 -7.40 -7.04 7.86
N LEU A 314 -7.33 -5.98 7.03
CA LEU A 314 -7.59 -4.60 7.47
C LEU A 314 -9.08 -4.42 7.82
N ALA A 315 -10.00 -5.33 7.48
CA ALA A 315 -11.33 -5.37 8.12
C ALA A 315 -11.14 -5.49 9.62
N ARG A 316 -10.32 -6.48 9.98
CA ARG A 316 -10.02 -6.85 11.35
C ARG A 316 -9.15 -5.78 12.01
N ILE A 317 -8.20 -5.17 11.28
CA ILE A 317 -7.36 -4.07 11.80
C ILE A 317 -8.15 -2.78 11.95
N ALA A 318 -9.03 -2.40 11.02
CA ALA A 318 -9.90 -1.23 11.15
C ALA A 318 -10.94 -1.44 12.25
N HIS A 319 -11.60 -2.60 12.30
CA HIS A 319 -12.52 -2.95 13.38
C HIS A 319 -11.82 -2.99 14.76
N TRP A 320 -10.53 -3.34 14.81
CA TRP A 320 -9.74 -3.37 16.05
C TRP A 320 -9.22 -1.98 16.46
N LEU A 321 -8.62 -1.23 15.54
CA LEU A 321 -7.86 -0.01 15.81
C LEU A 321 -8.66 1.27 15.57
N THR A 322 -9.61 1.26 14.64
CA THR A 322 -10.40 2.42 14.21
C THR A 322 -11.90 2.06 14.14
N PRO A 323 -12.50 1.47 15.20
CA PRO A 323 -13.84 0.85 15.15
C PRO A 323 -14.96 1.81 14.73
N ASP A 324 -14.83 3.10 15.07
CA ASP A 324 -15.81 4.14 14.77
C ASP A 324 -15.55 4.83 13.41
N THR A 325 -14.55 4.39 12.64
CA THR A 325 -14.17 4.97 11.35
C THR A 325 -14.33 3.96 10.22
N VAL A 326 -15.24 4.25 9.28
CA VAL A 326 -15.38 3.47 8.04
C VAL A 326 -14.03 3.45 7.29
N PRO A 327 -13.43 2.28 6.99
CA PRO A 327 -12.19 2.19 6.23
C PRO A 327 -12.45 2.28 4.71
N GLY A 328 -11.49 2.80 3.93
CA GLY A 328 -11.66 3.07 2.48
C GLY A 328 -11.01 2.03 1.55
N LEU A 329 -11.63 0.86 1.35
CA LEU A 329 -11.04 -0.28 0.62
C LEU A 329 -11.91 -0.97 -0.46
N ASP A 330 -12.88 -0.30 -1.09
CA ASP A 330 -13.51 -0.92 -2.29
C ASP A 330 -12.54 -0.84 -3.46
N THR A 331 -11.65 -1.82 -3.49
CA THR A 331 -10.75 -2.09 -4.59
C THR A 331 -10.93 -3.52 -5.09
N LEU A 332 -11.84 -4.29 -4.50
CA LEU A 332 -12.11 -5.67 -4.89
C LEU A 332 -12.79 -5.72 -6.26
N ASN A 333 -13.73 -4.82 -6.52
CA ASN A 333 -14.44 -4.73 -7.79
C ASN A 333 -13.55 -4.23 -8.96
N LEU A 334 -12.29 -3.91 -8.68
CA LEU A 334 -11.26 -3.66 -9.70
C LEU A 334 -10.60 -4.96 -10.19
N MET A 335 -10.88 -6.11 -9.55
CA MET A 335 -10.33 -7.43 -9.85
C MET A 335 -11.41 -8.35 -10.43
N GLN A 336 -11.02 -9.27 -11.31
CA GLN A 336 -11.94 -10.26 -11.89
C GLN A 336 -12.14 -11.50 -10.99
N ALA A 337 -11.40 -11.61 -9.87
CA ALA A 337 -11.41 -12.79 -9.00
C ALA A 337 -11.02 -12.46 -7.55
N GLN A 338 -11.54 -13.28 -6.63
CA GLN A 338 -11.13 -13.37 -5.24
C GLN A 338 -10.00 -14.41 -5.09
N LEU A 339 -9.16 -14.26 -4.06
CA LEU A 339 -8.05 -15.17 -3.77
C LEU A 339 -8.04 -15.59 -2.31
N MET A 340 -7.98 -16.91 -2.05
CA MET A 340 -7.80 -17.60 -0.76
C MET A 340 -8.87 -17.37 0.33
N ARG A 341 -9.44 -16.18 0.47
CA ARG A 341 -10.58 -15.88 1.37
C ARG A 341 -11.59 -15.02 0.64
N SER A 342 -12.86 -15.34 0.79
CA SER A 342 -13.94 -14.52 0.24
C SER A 342 -14.18 -13.26 1.08
N TRP A 343 -14.31 -12.13 0.40
CA TRP A 343 -15.00 -10.96 0.91
C TRP A 343 -16.50 -11.29 1.06
N PRO A 344 -17.16 -10.92 2.17
CA PRO A 344 -18.59 -11.18 2.38
C PRO A 344 -19.45 -10.61 1.25
N GLU A 345 -20.42 -11.38 0.76
CA GLU A 345 -21.38 -10.96 -0.29
C GLU A 345 -20.79 -10.72 -1.70
N SER A 346 -19.47 -10.82 -1.90
CA SER A 346 -18.86 -10.71 -3.23
C SER A 346 -19.18 -11.93 -4.11
N THR A 347 -19.69 -11.68 -5.32
CA THR A 347 -20.02 -12.71 -6.32
C THR A 347 -18.84 -13.09 -7.24
N LEU A 348 -17.68 -12.46 -7.07
CA LEU A 348 -16.48 -12.75 -7.87
C LEU A 348 -15.98 -14.19 -7.59
N PRO A 349 -15.44 -14.90 -8.60
CA PRO A 349 -14.97 -16.28 -8.43
C PRO A 349 -13.82 -16.37 -7.42
N LEU A 350 -13.90 -17.30 -6.47
CA LEU A 350 -12.85 -17.54 -5.48
C LEU A 350 -11.82 -18.56 -5.97
N LEU A 351 -10.58 -18.10 -6.09
CA LEU A 351 -9.41 -18.91 -6.40
C LEU A 351 -8.76 -19.42 -5.11
N SER A 352 -8.39 -20.70 -5.09
CA SER A 352 -7.74 -21.38 -3.96
C SER A 352 -6.25 -21.66 -4.21
N ALA A 353 -5.54 -22.21 -3.21
CA ALA A 353 -4.08 -22.36 -3.24
C ALA A 353 -3.55 -23.26 -4.37
N ASP A 354 -4.41 -24.11 -4.95
CA ASP A 354 -4.09 -25.02 -6.06
C ASP A 354 -3.82 -24.30 -7.40
N VAL A 355 -4.31 -23.07 -7.58
CA VAL A 355 -3.99 -22.25 -8.77
C VAL A 355 -2.80 -21.31 -8.55
N LEU A 356 -2.18 -21.32 -7.36
CA LEU A 356 -1.04 -20.48 -7.02
C LEU A 356 0.29 -21.17 -7.28
N GLU A 357 1.28 -20.39 -7.71
CA GLU A 357 2.67 -20.83 -7.81
C GLU A 357 3.33 -20.86 -6.42
N CYS A 358 3.80 -22.03 -5.99
CA CYS A 358 4.54 -22.18 -4.74
C CYS A 358 6.01 -21.77 -4.93
N VAL A 359 6.28 -20.45 -4.89
CA VAL A 359 7.63 -19.90 -5.13
C VAL A 359 8.69 -20.32 -4.10
N TRP A 360 8.29 -20.70 -2.89
CA TRP A 360 9.18 -21.18 -1.83
C TRP A 360 8.44 -22.01 -0.78
N ARG A 361 9.14 -22.99 -0.18
CA ARG A 361 8.69 -23.78 0.98
C ARG A 361 9.91 -24.34 1.72
N SER A 362 9.91 -24.25 3.06
CA SER A 362 10.91 -24.86 3.97
C SER A 362 10.46 -26.20 4.52
#